data_AF-A0A2V2UDL5-F1
#
_entry.id   AF-A0A2V2UDL5-F1
#
_cell.length_a   1.000
_cell.length_b   1.000
_cell.length_c   1.000
_cell.angle_alpha   90.00
_cell.angle_beta   90.00
_cell.angle_gamma   90.00
#
_symmetry.space_group_name_H-M   'P 1'
#
loop_
_entity.id
_entity.type
_entity.pdbx_description
1 polymer ?
#
loop_
_entity_poly.entity_id
_entity_poly.type
_entity_poly.pdbx_seq_one_letter_code
_entity_poly.pdbx_strand_id
1 'polypeptide(L)'
;MHDTAPSFSKRIFEFTNAFENLGINFNVAAVPFFHHKEDLPRFPEFVDKLKSYKRCEIVLHGLYHEDTNGQMDDFHTKSRGTCQEEIRAGLEIFEQVGIKD
;
A
#
# COMPACT_ATOMS: atom_id res chain seq x y z
N MET A 1 -9.03 -2.72 4.02
CA MET A 1 -7.95 -3.69 4.22
C MET A 1 -6.69 -2.92 4.56
N HIS A 2 -5.98 -3.33 5.59
CA HIS A 2 -4.80 -2.65 6.13
C HIS A 2 -3.52 -3.34 5.65
N ASP A 3 -2.37 -2.67 5.73
CA ASP A 3 -1.02 -3.20 5.42
C ASP A 3 -0.92 -3.99 4.11
N THR A 4 -1.45 -3.41 3.05
CA THR A 4 -1.49 -4.07 1.75
C THR A 4 -0.13 -3.96 1.06
N ALA A 5 0.55 -5.10 0.91
CA ALA A 5 1.86 -5.23 0.28
C ALA A 5 1.96 -6.50 -0.59
N PRO A 6 2.89 -6.55 -1.57
CA PRO A 6 3.06 -7.69 -2.48
C PRO A 6 3.27 -9.05 -1.78
N SER A 7 4.00 -9.08 -0.66
CA SER A 7 4.19 -10.28 0.17
C SER A 7 2.90 -10.97 0.60
N PHE A 8 1.80 -10.22 0.76
CA PHE A 8 0.50 -10.74 1.19
C PHE A 8 -0.49 -10.92 0.04
N SER A 9 -0.04 -10.77 -1.21
CA SER A 9 -0.87 -10.76 -2.43
C SER A 9 -1.94 -11.85 -2.48
N LYS A 10 -1.60 -13.11 -2.18
CA LYS A 10 -2.56 -14.21 -2.19
C LYS A 10 -3.78 -13.91 -1.31
N ARG A 11 -3.55 -13.55 -0.06
CA ARG A 11 -4.62 -13.32 0.93
C ARG A 11 -5.37 -12.03 0.64
N ILE A 12 -4.67 -11.00 0.18
CA ILE A 12 -5.27 -9.74 -0.27
C ILE A 12 -6.26 -10.03 -1.40
N PHE A 13 -5.85 -10.76 -2.44
CA PHE A 13 -6.72 -11.06 -3.57
C PHE A 13 -7.88 -11.98 -3.23
N GLU A 14 -7.70 -12.93 -2.32
CA GLU A 14 -8.81 -13.74 -1.80
C GLU A 14 -9.92 -12.85 -1.20
N PHE A 15 -9.54 -11.89 -0.35
CA PHE A 15 -10.51 -10.99 0.28
C PHE A 15 -11.08 -9.94 -0.68
N THR A 16 -10.27 -9.31 -1.53
CA THR A 16 -10.77 -8.31 -2.48
C THR A 16 -11.71 -8.94 -3.51
N ASN A 17 -11.43 -10.16 -3.98
CA ASN A 17 -12.36 -10.93 -4.82
C ASN A 17 -13.69 -11.18 -4.09
N ALA A 18 -13.65 -11.55 -2.81
CA ALA A 18 -14.85 -11.77 -2.03
C ALA A 18 -15.69 -10.49 -1.89
N PHE A 19 -15.05 -9.34 -1.60
CA PHE A 19 -15.75 -8.07 -1.49
C PHE A 19 -16.36 -7.60 -2.81
N GLU A 20 -15.63 -7.74 -3.92
CA GLU A 20 -16.13 -7.40 -5.26
C GLU A 20 -17.34 -8.27 -5.63
N ASN A 21 -17.29 -9.58 -5.38
CA ASN A 21 -18.39 -10.52 -5.64
C ASN A 21 -19.63 -10.22 -4.78
N LEU A 22 -19.44 -9.72 -3.57
CA LEU A 22 -20.52 -9.30 -2.67
C LEU A 22 -21.03 -7.89 -2.98
N GLY A 23 -20.40 -7.17 -3.93
CA GLY A 23 -20.78 -5.81 -4.29
C GLY A 23 -20.45 -4.76 -3.22
N ILE A 24 -19.53 -5.07 -2.31
CA ILE A 24 -19.13 -4.20 -1.20
C ILE A 24 -18.07 -3.21 -1.69
N ASN A 25 -18.21 -1.93 -1.35
CA ASN A 25 -17.16 -0.93 -1.55
C ASN A 25 -16.16 -1.01 -0.41
N PHE A 26 -14.86 -0.97 -0.72
CA PHE A 26 -13.81 -1.10 0.27
C PHE A 26 -12.56 -0.33 -0.13
N ASN A 27 -11.74 -0.02 0.88
CA ASN A 27 -10.46 0.65 0.67
C ASN A 27 -9.33 -0.33 0.96
N VAL A 28 -8.25 -0.21 0.20
CA VAL A 28 -7.01 -0.96 0.37
C VAL A 28 -5.92 0.04 0.74
N ALA A 29 -5.46 -0.04 1.99
CA ALA A 29 -4.41 0.80 2.53
C ALA A 29 -3.06 0.18 2.16
N ALA A 30 -2.44 0.69 1.10
CA ALA A 30 -1.22 0.12 0.52
C ALA A 30 0.04 0.78 1.09
N VAL A 31 1.07 -0.04 1.33
CA VAL A 31 2.38 0.37 1.83
C VAL A 31 3.37 0.28 0.66
N PRO A 32 3.81 1.41 0.07
CA PRO A 32 4.61 1.40 -1.16
C PRO A 32 5.98 0.77 -1.01
N PHE A 33 6.57 0.80 0.19
CA PHE A 33 7.92 0.32 0.44
C PHE A 33 7.98 -0.54 1.71
N PHE A 34 7.19 -1.62 1.72
CA PHE A 34 7.04 -2.48 2.89
C PHE A 34 8.38 -3.11 3.33
N HIS A 35 8.65 -3.12 4.64
CA HIS A 35 9.89 -3.64 5.26
C HIS A 35 11.22 -3.09 4.70
N HIS A 36 11.20 -1.89 4.12
CA HIS A 36 12.35 -1.34 3.40
C HIS A 36 12.89 -2.22 2.25
N LYS A 37 12.08 -3.14 1.72
CA LYS A 37 12.52 -4.16 0.75
C LYS A 37 11.55 -4.33 -0.41
N GLU A 38 10.25 -4.21 -0.15
CA GLU A 38 9.20 -4.44 -1.13
C GLU A 38 8.76 -3.12 -1.76
N ASP A 39 9.51 -2.72 -2.79
CA ASP A 39 9.25 -1.53 -3.60
C ASP A 39 8.12 -1.81 -4.60
N LEU A 40 6.95 -1.20 -4.39
CA LEU A 40 5.72 -1.44 -5.14
C LEU A 40 5.87 -1.38 -6.69
N PRO A 41 6.65 -0.44 -7.28
CA PRO A 41 6.91 -0.41 -8.73
C PRO A 41 7.55 -1.68 -9.29
N ARG A 42 8.21 -2.49 -8.46
CA ARG A 42 8.82 -3.76 -8.88
C ARG A 42 7.80 -4.89 -8.99
N PHE A 43 6.55 -4.66 -8.61
CA PHE A 43 5.46 -5.65 -8.61
C PHE A 43 4.28 -5.18 -9.48
N PRO A 44 4.47 -4.95 -10.79
CA PRO A 44 3.43 -4.40 -11.66
C PRO A 44 2.17 -5.28 -11.72
N GLU A 45 2.31 -6.61 -11.74
CA GLU A 45 1.16 -7.53 -11.75
C GLU A 45 0.28 -7.37 -10.51
N PHE A 46 0.89 -7.12 -9.35
CA PHE A 46 0.16 -6.89 -8.11
C PHE A 46 -0.62 -5.58 -8.18
N VAL A 47 0.04 -4.51 -8.64
CA VAL A 47 -0.58 -3.19 -8.77
C VAL A 47 -1.70 -3.21 -9.81
N ASP A 48 -1.49 -3.80 -10.97
CA ASP A 48 -2.49 -3.90 -12.03
C ASP A 48 -3.70 -4.73 -11.59
N LYS A 49 -3.46 -5.79 -10.81
CA LYS A 49 -4.56 -6.55 -10.22
C LYS A 49 -5.34 -5.72 -9.23
N LEU A 50 -4.70 -4.95 -8.34
CA LEU A 50 -5.40 -4.05 -7.42
C LEU A 50 -6.23 -3.00 -8.16
N LYS A 51 -5.67 -2.35 -9.18
CA LYS A 51 -6.37 -1.36 -10.02
C LYS A 51 -7.55 -1.95 -10.81
N SER A 52 -7.57 -3.26 -11.01
CA SER A 52 -8.66 -3.93 -11.75
C SER A 52 -9.98 -4.02 -10.97
N TYR A 53 -9.96 -3.86 -9.64
CA TYR A 53 -11.16 -3.92 -8.80
C TYR A 53 -11.94 -2.61 -8.89
N LYS A 54 -13.21 -2.68 -9.27
CA LYS A 54 -14.04 -1.49 -9.54
C LYS A 54 -14.58 -0.84 -8.27
N ARG A 55 -14.65 -1.60 -7.19
CA ARG A 55 -15.18 -1.17 -5.88
C ARG A 55 -14.09 -0.91 -4.86
N CYS A 56 -12.83 -0.87 -5.31
CA CYS A 56 -11.65 -0.70 -4.50
C CYS A 56 -11.09 0.72 -4.67
N GLU A 57 -10.98 1.45 -3.58
CA GLU A 57 -10.13 2.64 -3.52
C GLU A 57 -8.76 2.24 -2.95
N ILE A 58 -7.66 2.66 -3.59
CA ILE A 58 -6.30 2.40 -3.10
C ILE A 58 -5.83 3.67 -2.41
N VAL A 59 -5.46 3.57 -1.13
CA VAL A 59 -5.05 4.71 -0.30
C VAL A 59 -3.66 4.48 0.27
N LEU A 60 -2.90 5.56 0.46
CA LEU A 60 -1.55 5.49 1.02
C LEU A 60 -1.61 5.16 2.52
N HIS A 61 -0.86 4.14 2.95
CA HIS A 61 -0.77 3.71 4.33
C HIS A 61 0.66 3.87 4.90
N GLY A 62 1.17 5.09 4.83
CA GLY A 62 2.58 5.35 5.13
C GLY A 62 3.52 4.80 4.05
N LEU A 63 4.81 5.18 4.12
CA LEU A 63 5.81 4.68 3.18
C LEU A 63 6.31 3.28 3.60
N TYR A 64 6.52 3.10 4.90
CA TYR A 64 6.97 1.89 5.55
C TYR A 64 5.92 1.44 6.57
N HIS A 65 6.01 0.19 7.04
CA HIS A 65 5.17 -0.34 8.13
C HIS A 65 6.02 -0.87 9.28
N GLU A 66 7.09 -1.59 8.94
CA GLU A 66 8.15 -1.99 9.86
C GLU A 66 9.52 -1.68 9.23
N ASP A 67 10.51 -1.44 10.08
CA ASP A 67 11.91 -1.33 9.68
C ASP A 67 12.50 -2.70 9.31
N THR A 68 13.78 -2.73 8.92
CA THR A 68 14.46 -3.99 8.56
C THR A 68 14.67 -4.95 9.74
N ASN A 69 14.48 -4.50 10.98
CA ASN A 69 14.61 -5.27 12.21
C ASN A 69 13.24 -5.73 12.76
N GLY A 70 12.14 -5.44 12.05
CA GLY A 70 10.78 -5.75 12.48
C GLY A 70 10.25 -4.79 13.56
N GLN A 71 10.88 -3.63 13.72
CA GLN A 71 10.35 -2.57 14.56
C GLN A 71 9.28 -1.81 13.79
N MET A 72 8.06 -1.81 14.33
CA MET A 72 6.94 -1.04 13.79
C MET A 72 7.30 0.43 13.67
N ASP A 73 6.89 1.01 12.57
CA ASP A 73 7.15 2.41 12.29
C ASP A 73 6.29 3.31 13.21
N ASP A 74 6.94 4.14 14.03
CA ASP A 74 6.26 5.02 14.99
C ASP A 74 6.37 6.49 14.55
N PHE A 75 5.32 6.97 13.89
CA PHE A 75 5.19 8.35 13.45
C PHE A 75 5.30 9.38 14.58
N HIS A 76 5.00 9.02 15.84
CA HIS A 76 5.10 9.94 16.97
C HIS A 76 6.54 10.21 17.41
N THR A 77 7.48 9.33 17.02
CA THR A 77 8.91 9.49 17.31
C THR A 77 9.68 10.20 16.20
N LYS A 78 9.06 10.41 15.04
CA LYS A 78 9.67 11.06 13.89
C LYS A 78 9.51 12.57 13.91
N SER A 79 10.46 13.25 13.29
CA SER A 79 10.31 14.68 13.03
C SER A 79 9.22 14.92 11.99
N ARG A 80 8.53 16.06 12.08
CA ARG A 80 7.55 16.48 11.06
C ARG A 80 8.14 16.48 9.65
N GLY A 81 9.39 16.94 9.50
CA GLY A 81 10.08 16.96 8.21
C GLY A 81 10.25 15.54 7.63
N THR A 82 10.64 14.58 8.47
CA THR A 82 10.73 13.17 8.08
C THR A 82 9.38 12.62 7.61
N CYS A 83 8.30 12.87 8.38
CA CYS A 83 6.96 12.41 7.99
C CYS A 83 6.49 13.02 6.65
N GLN A 84 6.81 14.30 6.40
CA GLN A 84 6.46 14.97 5.14
C GLN A 84 7.20 14.36 3.95
N GLU A 85 8.49 14.06 4.10
CA GLU A 85 9.28 13.40 3.06
C GLU A 85 8.78 11.98 2.78
N GLU A 86 8.41 11.22 3.81
CA GLU A 86 7.87 9.87 3.64
C GLU A 86 6.52 9.87 2.91
N ILE A 87 5.62 10.80 3.28
CA ILE A 87 4.34 10.97 2.56
C ILE A 87 4.61 11.34 1.10
N ARG A 88 5.51 12.30 0.85
CA ARG A 88 5.86 12.74 -0.51
C ARG A 88 6.39 11.57 -1.34
N ALA A 89 7.35 10.82 -0.82
CA ALA A 89 7.93 9.66 -1.51
C ALA A 89 6.88 8.56 -1.76
N GLY A 90 5.97 8.31 -0.81
CA GLY A 90 4.87 7.36 -1.01
C GLY A 90 3.93 7.76 -2.14
N LEU A 91 3.58 9.05 -2.22
CA LEU A 91 2.74 9.60 -3.30
C LEU A 91 3.47 9.57 -4.66
N GLU A 92 4.76 9.88 -4.69
CA GLU A 92 5.59 9.78 -5.91
C GLU A 92 5.61 8.33 -6.45
N ILE A 93 5.69 7.33 -5.57
CA ILE A 93 5.59 5.92 -5.95
C ILE A 93 4.19 5.59 -6.49
N PHE A 94 3.12 6.06 -5.84
CA PHE A 94 1.75 5.86 -6.33
C PHE A 94 1.57 6.43 -7.73
N GLU A 95 2.03 7.66 -7.96
CA GLU A 95 2.01 8.30 -9.27
C GLU A 95 2.78 7.46 -10.31
N GLN A 96 3.98 6.99 -9.96
CA GLN A 96 4.81 6.15 -10.83
C GLN A 96 4.09 4.86 -11.28
N VAL A 97 3.32 4.23 -10.39
CA VAL A 97 2.60 2.98 -10.71
C VAL A 97 1.18 3.20 -11.24
N GLY A 98 0.81 4.47 -11.44
CA GLY A 98 -0.47 4.88 -11.99
C GLY A 98 -1.65 4.74 -11.01
N ILE A 99 -1.39 4.80 -9.71
CA ILE A 99 -2.41 5.01 -8.68
C ILE A 99 -2.52 6.53 -8.51
N LYS A 100 -3.70 7.08 -8.83
CA LYS A 100 -3.96 8.52 -8.72
C LYS A 100 -4.98 8.76 -7.62
N ASP A 101 -4.74 9.82 -6.86
CA ASP A 101 -5.71 10.43 -5.94
C ASP A 101 -6.94 10.96 -6.70
#